data_AF-A0A6L7N9T1-F1
#
_entry.id   AF-A0A6L7N9T1-F1
#
_cell.length_a   1.000
_cell.length_b   1.000
_cell.length_c   1.000
_cell.angle_alpha   90.00
_cell.angle_beta   90.00
_cell.angle_gamma   90.00
#
_symmetry.space_group_name_H-M   'P 1'
#
loop_
_entity.id
_entity.type
_entity.pdbx_description
1 polymer ?
#
loop_
_entity_poly.entity_id
_entity_poly.type
_entity_poly.pdbx_seq_one_letter_code
_entity_poly.pdbx_strand_id
1 'polypeptide(L)'
;MSGATPRVGGGREEDGAIGLDQIYTKPAVADRCLRFLFDTLDSLRDLRRDRILYVEPSAGEGCFLDLLPAGRRIGIDIDPRRPGIVRHDFLTWPFEDTVEDPRQTVVVGNPPFGHRSRLAIRFFNRAAAMANTIAFVVPVQFRKYSVHKNLRPGFRWIATLELEAPAFYTPDEPDYRLNTEFQVWTREGNHDFEDMRLRSPPAIRHADFEMWQYNNTPGALKVFDHDFDFAVPRQGYQDYSRRETSADRCERTKQWILFKAGTPAVLDRLLSMDFAALSQNNTITPGFGKADVVKEYVRIARQENGANLRLRG
;
A
#
# COMPACT_ATOMS: atom_id res chain seq x y z
N MET A 1 29.90 -30.18 40.87
CA MET A 1 30.52 -28.96 40.27
C MET A 1 30.70 -29.27 38.78
N SER A 2 29.66 -29.11 37.96
CA SER A 2 29.13 -27.85 37.40
C SER A 2 30.16 -27.16 36.51
N GLY A 3 29.86 -27.11 35.22
CA GLY A 3 30.62 -26.41 34.19
C GLY A 3 30.04 -26.65 32.79
N ALA A 4 28.72 -26.52 32.64
CA ALA A 4 28.07 -26.56 31.34
C ALA A 4 28.12 -25.16 30.71
N THR A 5 28.86 -25.02 29.62
CA THR A 5 28.90 -23.80 28.80
C THR A 5 27.66 -23.75 27.90
N PRO A 6 26.88 -22.65 27.86
CA PRO A 6 25.73 -22.56 26.98
C PRO A 6 26.17 -22.32 25.54
N ARG A 7 25.68 -23.16 24.61
CA ARG A 7 25.69 -22.87 23.18
C ARG A 7 24.71 -21.73 22.92
N VAL A 8 25.23 -20.56 22.56
CA VAL A 8 24.44 -19.44 22.04
C VAL A 8 23.92 -19.85 20.68
N GLY A 9 22.62 -20.15 20.60
CA GLY A 9 21.90 -20.37 19.35
C GLY A 9 21.76 -19.05 18.60
N GLY A 10 22.63 -18.84 17.62
CA GLY A 10 22.43 -17.83 16.58
C GLY A 10 21.30 -18.28 15.66
N GLY A 11 20.06 -17.93 16.00
CA GLY A 11 18.93 -18.03 15.09
C GLY A 11 19.02 -16.89 14.08
N ARG A 12 19.63 -17.13 12.92
CA ARG A 12 19.26 -16.40 11.71
C ARG A 12 17.86 -16.87 11.35
N GLU A 13 16.86 -16.02 11.54
CA GLU A 13 15.57 -16.21 10.87
C GLU A 13 15.84 -16.12 9.37
N GLU A 14 15.93 -17.28 8.71
CA GLU A 14 15.87 -17.40 7.27
C GLU A 14 14.47 -16.98 6.82
N ASP A 15 14.31 -15.67 6.56
CA ASP A 15 13.21 -15.15 5.78
C ASP A 15 13.31 -15.79 4.38
N GLY A 16 12.41 -16.73 4.09
CA GLY A 16 12.40 -17.51 2.86
C GLY A 16 12.50 -16.64 1.61
N ALA A 17 13.61 -16.80 0.90
CA ALA A 17 13.89 -16.20 -0.40
C ALA A 17 12.92 -16.72 -1.46
N ILE A 18 12.01 -15.86 -1.91
CA ILE A 18 11.54 -15.84 -3.29
C ILE A 18 12.28 -14.65 -3.90
N GLY A 19 12.99 -14.84 -5.02
CA GLY A 19 14.02 -13.94 -5.59
C GLY A 19 13.58 -12.51 -5.91
N LEU A 20 13.25 -11.75 -4.86
CA LEU A 20 12.88 -10.32 -4.87
C LEU A 20 14.09 -9.42 -4.65
N ASP A 21 15.28 -9.99 -4.43
CA ASP A 21 16.49 -9.25 -4.03
C ASP A 21 17.13 -8.44 -5.19
N GLN A 22 16.61 -8.56 -6.42
CA GLN A 22 17.18 -7.88 -7.60
C GLN A 22 16.09 -7.38 -8.58
N ILE A 23 15.11 -6.64 -8.07
CA ILE A 23 14.15 -5.92 -8.91
C ILE A 23 14.70 -4.51 -9.17
N TYR A 24 15.05 -4.24 -10.42
CA TYR A 24 15.60 -2.96 -10.86
C TYR A 24 14.53 -2.09 -11.53
N THR A 25 14.64 -0.78 -11.30
CA THR A 25 13.72 0.20 -11.90
C THR A 25 14.24 0.60 -13.28
N LYS A 26 13.37 0.62 -14.30
CA LYS A 26 13.76 1.09 -15.63
C LYS A 26 14.10 2.60 -15.60
N PRO A 27 15.12 3.06 -16.35
CA PRO A 27 15.51 4.49 -16.38
C PRO A 27 14.38 5.46 -16.69
N ALA A 28 13.53 5.15 -17.67
CA ALA A 28 12.37 5.98 -18.01
C ALA A 28 11.35 6.08 -16.86
N VAL A 29 11.24 5.04 -16.03
CA VAL A 29 10.35 5.06 -14.86
C VAL A 29 10.92 5.93 -13.76
N ALA A 30 12.22 5.80 -13.45
CA ALA A 30 12.89 6.64 -12.46
C ALA A 30 12.82 8.13 -12.82
N ASP A 31 13.02 8.46 -14.10
CA ASP A 31 12.89 9.82 -14.64
C ASP A 31 11.47 10.38 -14.47
N ARG A 32 10.41 9.62 -14.81
CA ARG A 32 9.02 10.04 -14.55
C ARG A 32 8.75 10.27 -13.06
N CYS A 33 9.20 9.36 -12.20
CA CYS A 33 9.04 9.48 -10.75
C CYS A 33 9.71 10.75 -10.21
N LEU A 34 10.91 11.08 -10.68
CA LEU A 34 11.65 12.26 -10.24
C LEU A 34 11.05 13.56 -10.76
N ARG A 35 10.55 13.60 -12.01
CA ARG A 35 9.78 14.77 -12.48
C ARG A 35 8.55 15.02 -11.62
N PHE A 36 7.76 13.96 -11.38
CA PHE A 36 6.60 14.03 -10.50
C PHE A 36 6.96 14.47 -9.07
N LEU A 37 8.06 13.94 -8.52
CA LEU A 37 8.58 14.38 -7.23
C LEU A 37 8.91 15.87 -7.26
N PHE A 38 9.69 16.32 -8.23
CA PHE A 38 10.11 17.71 -8.33
C PHE A 38 8.94 18.66 -8.46
N ASP A 39 7.92 18.35 -9.26
CA ASP A 39 6.70 19.16 -9.34
C ASP A 39 5.97 19.20 -7.98
N THR A 40 5.94 18.07 -7.26
CA THR A 40 5.35 17.98 -5.92
C THR A 40 6.13 18.83 -4.91
N LEU A 41 7.46 18.80 -4.95
CA LEU A 41 8.33 19.56 -4.04
C LEU A 41 8.19 21.08 -4.24
N ASP A 42 7.85 21.56 -5.43
CA ASP A 42 7.64 23.00 -5.68
C ASP A 42 6.38 23.54 -4.97
N SER A 43 5.47 22.65 -4.57
CA SER A 43 4.30 22.99 -3.75
C SER A 43 4.56 22.90 -2.25
N LEU A 44 5.74 22.40 -1.84
CA LEU A 44 6.18 22.31 -0.45
C LEU A 44 7.00 23.57 -0.08
N ARG A 45 6.33 24.54 0.53
CA ARG A 45 6.84 25.92 0.70
C ARG A 45 7.97 26.06 1.72
N ASP A 46 8.14 25.11 2.63
CA ASP A 46 9.21 25.10 3.63
C ASP A 46 10.51 24.44 3.08
N LEU A 47 10.43 23.73 1.94
CA LEU A 47 11.60 23.19 1.25
C LEU A 47 12.29 24.24 0.37
N ARG A 48 13.62 24.25 0.43
CA ARG A 48 14.48 25.15 -0.34
C ARG A 48 15.27 24.32 -1.34
N ARG A 49 14.89 24.36 -2.61
CA ARG A 49 15.43 23.50 -3.69
C ARG A 49 16.96 23.42 -3.71
N ASP A 50 17.65 24.53 -3.48
CA ASP A 50 19.11 24.65 -3.46
C ASP A 50 19.79 24.03 -2.23
N ARG A 51 19.00 23.71 -1.19
CA ARG A 51 19.44 23.13 0.08
C ARG A 51 19.04 21.68 0.27
N ILE A 52 18.21 21.13 -0.62
CA ILE A 52 17.71 19.76 -0.46
C ILE A 52 18.87 18.76 -0.56
N LEU A 53 19.01 17.91 0.45
CA LEU A 53 19.79 16.69 0.39
C LEU A 53 18.89 15.52 -0.03
N TYR A 54 19.26 14.84 -1.10
CA TYR A 54 18.57 13.64 -1.56
C TYR A 54 19.31 12.39 -1.09
N VAL A 55 18.58 11.43 -0.55
CA VAL A 55 19.12 10.14 -0.10
C VAL A 55 18.40 9.01 -0.82
N GLU A 56 19.14 8.16 -1.53
CA GLU A 56 18.61 6.92 -2.11
C GLU A 56 19.05 5.72 -1.24
N PRO A 57 18.10 5.04 -0.56
CA PRO A 57 18.43 4.07 0.50
C PRO A 57 18.77 2.65 0.01
N SER A 58 18.57 2.37 -1.27
CA SER A 58 18.80 1.06 -1.90
C SER A 58 19.13 1.29 -3.38
N ALA A 59 20.25 1.97 -3.59
CA ALA A 59 20.56 2.61 -4.85
C ALA A 59 20.84 1.62 -5.99
N GLY A 60 21.24 0.38 -5.72
CA GLY A 60 21.50 -0.66 -6.72
C GLY A 60 22.45 -0.18 -7.82
N GLU A 61 21.93 -0.01 -9.03
CA GLU A 61 22.65 0.50 -10.22
C GLU A 61 22.69 2.04 -10.31
N GLY A 62 22.04 2.74 -9.39
CA GLY A 62 22.02 4.21 -9.27
C GLY A 62 21.02 4.88 -10.22
N CYS A 63 19.94 4.19 -10.59
CA CYS A 63 18.97 4.67 -11.58
C CYS A 63 18.28 5.98 -11.16
N PHE A 64 17.87 6.10 -9.89
CA PHE A 64 17.41 7.40 -9.37
C PHE A 64 18.60 8.31 -9.08
N LEU A 65 19.66 7.77 -8.47
CA LEU A 65 20.83 8.53 -8.03
C LEU A 65 21.39 9.41 -9.14
N ASP A 66 21.57 8.88 -10.34
CA ASP A 66 22.16 9.59 -11.47
C ASP A 66 21.38 10.82 -11.91
N LEU A 67 20.07 10.79 -11.73
CA LEU A 67 19.14 11.84 -12.13
C LEU A 67 18.96 12.91 -11.03
N LEU A 68 19.43 12.65 -9.81
CA LEU A 68 19.40 13.63 -8.71
C LEU A 68 20.51 14.68 -8.85
N PRO A 69 20.32 15.91 -8.32
CA PRO A 69 21.34 16.96 -8.40
C PRO A 69 22.70 16.52 -7.85
N ALA A 70 23.75 16.68 -8.66
CA ALA A 70 25.12 16.37 -8.26
C ALA A 70 25.56 17.23 -7.06
N GLY A 71 26.34 16.63 -6.15
CA GLY A 71 26.80 17.30 -4.92
C GLY A 71 25.75 17.45 -3.81
N ARG A 72 24.50 17.05 -4.06
CA ARG A 72 23.39 17.09 -3.09
C ARG A 72 22.67 15.74 -2.97
N ARG A 73 23.40 14.66 -3.25
CA ARG A 73 22.84 13.30 -3.30
C ARG A 73 23.74 12.30 -2.61
N ILE A 74 23.14 11.32 -1.94
CA ILE A 74 23.82 10.18 -1.31
C ILE A 74 23.10 8.92 -1.74
N GLY A 75 23.82 7.99 -2.36
CA GLY A 75 23.31 6.65 -2.63
C GLY A 75 23.86 5.68 -1.60
N ILE A 76 23.01 4.82 -1.05
CA ILE A 76 23.37 3.76 -0.11
C ILE A 76 22.86 2.44 -0.67
N ASP A 77 23.67 1.40 -0.60
CA ASP A 77 23.24 0.05 -0.93
C ASP A 77 24.04 -0.98 -0.14
N ILE A 78 23.43 -2.12 0.20
CA ILE A 78 24.12 -3.22 0.89
C ILE A 78 25.09 -3.95 -0.06
N ASP A 79 24.77 -3.97 -1.36
CA ASP A 79 25.52 -4.59 -2.44
C ASP A 79 25.56 -3.66 -3.67
N PRO A 80 26.27 -2.52 -3.57
CA PRO A 80 26.28 -1.50 -4.63
C PRO A 80 26.85 -2.05 -5.94
N ARG A 81 26.18 -1.75 -7.05
CA ARG A 81 26.59 -2.21 -8.39
C ARG A 81 27.46 -1.23 -9.15
N ARG A 82 27.89 -0.14 -8.50
CA ARG A 82 28.74 0.90 -9.10
C ARG A 82 29.54 1.70 -8.08
N PRO A 83 30.63 2.36 -8.51
CA PRO A 83 31.36 3.31 -7.69
C PRO A 83 30.52 4.53 -7.29
N GLY A 84 30.82 5.10 -6.12
CA GLY A 84 30.16 6.31 -5.60
C GLY A 84 28.90 6.07 -4.76
N ILE A 85 28.45 4.82 -4.65
CA ILE A 85 27.40 4.40 -3.70
C ILE A 85 28.07 3.93 -2.41
N VAL A 86 27.56 4.39 -1.27
CA VAL A 86 28.00 3.97 0.05
C VAL A 86 27.56 2.53 0.29
N ARG A 87 28.53 1.62 0.49
CA ARG A 87 28.25 0.23 0.85
C ARG A 87 27.83 0.12 2.31
N HIS A 88 26.54 0.06 2.60
CA HIS A 88 26.00 -0.10 3.95
C HIS A 88 24.56 -0.64 3.93
N ASP A 89 24.14 -1.32 4.98
CA ASP A 89 22.70 -1.55 5.22
C ASP A 89 22.04 -0.23 5.63
N PHE A 90 21.12 0.29 4.81
CA PHE A 90 20.41 1.54 5.10
C PHE A 90 19.66 1.53 6.44
N LEU A 91 19.15 0.38 6.87
CA LEU A 91 18.41 0.26 8.13
C LEU A 91 19.29 0.52 9.35
N THR A 92 20.61 0.43 9.20
CA THR A 92 21.60 0.69 10.24
C THR A 92 22.61 1.79 9.88
N TRP A 93 22.48 2.42 8.71
CA TRP A 93 23.42 3.45 8.24
C TRP A 93 23.43 4.68 9.16
N PRO A 94 24.57 5.06 9.76
CA PRO A 94 24.65 6.20 10.68
C PRO A 94 24.51 7.50 9.89
N PHE A 95 23.33 8.13 9.98
CA PHE A 95 23.00 9.33 9.20
C PHE A 95 23.22 10.61 10.00
N GLU A 96 23.41 10.51 11.31
CA GLU A 96 23.44 11.63 12.25
C GLU A 96 24.58 12.63 11.93
N ASP A 97 25.70 12.13 11.42
CA ASP A 97 26.85 12.96 11.01
C ASP A 97 26.75 13.45 9.56
N THR A 98 25.74 13.00 8.81
CA THR A 98 25.59 13.26 7.37
C THR A 98 24.38 14.13 7.05
N VAL A 99 23.30 14.00 7.82
CA VAL A 99 22.04 14.70 7.63
C VAL A 99 21.96 15.86 8.60
N GLU A 100 22.26 17.07 8.11
CA GLU A 100 22.28 18.29 8.92
C GLU A 100 20.87 18.82 9.24
N ASP A 101 19.96 18.85 8.25
CA ASP A 101 18.58 19.32 8.42
C ASP A 101 17.58 18.33 7.82
N PRO A 102 16.89 17.53 8.66
CA PRO A 102 15.81 16.66 8.21
C PRO A 102 14.68 17.38 7.47
N ARG A 103 14.46 18.68 7.72
CA ARG A 103 13.45 19.48 7.00
C ARG A 103 13.87 19.75 5.56
N GLN A 104 15.16 19.72 5.25
CA GLN A 104 15.73 19.89 3.92
C GLN A 104 16.25 18.56 3.35
N THR A 105 15.73 17.43 3.83
CA THR A 105 16.14 16.11 3.37
C THR A 105 14.96 15.36 2.74
N VAL A 106 15.21 14.78 1.57
CA VAL A 106 14.27 13.95 0.82
C VAL A 106 14.87 12.56 0.66
N VAL A 107 14.20 11.53 1.16
CA VAL A 107 14.59 10.14 0.84
C VAL A 107 13.75 9.67 -0.34
N VAL A 108 14.40 9.22 -1.42
CA VAL A 108 13.73 8.83 -2.67
C VAL A 108 14.34 7.57 -3.27
N GLY A 109 13.51 6.71 -3.84
CA GLY A 109 13.98 5.54 -4.59
C GLY A 109 12.97 4.39 -4.64
N ASN A 110 13.47 3.20 -4.97
CA ASN A 110 12.70 1.95 -4.97
C ASN A 110 13.22 1.02 -3.87
N PRO A 111 12.73 1.14 -2.61
CA PRO A 111 13.16 0.27 -1.53
C PRO A 111 12.76 -1.19 -1.78
N PRO A 112 13.51 -2.18 -1.29
CA PRO A 112 13.09 -3.56 -1.39
C PRO A 112 11.79 -3.78 -0.59
N PHE A 113 10.84 -4.50 -1.19
CA PHE A 113 9.48 -4.59 -0.64
C PHE A 113 9.36 -5.59 0.51
N GLY A 114 10.01 -6.75 0.37
CA GLY A 114 9.90 -7.88 1.29
C GLY A 114 8.48 -8.47 1.37
N HIS A 115 8.34 -9.57 2.10
CA HIS A 115 7.04 -10.23 2.25
C HIS A 115 5.99 -9.30 2.89
N ARG A 116 4.85 -9.12 2.21
CA ARG A 116 3.75 -8.23 2.63
C ARG A 116 4.19 -6.79 2.92
N SER A 117 5.14 -6.27 2.15
CA SER A 117 5.65 -4.89 2.27
C SER A 117 6.38 -4.59 3.60
N ARG A 118 6.74 -5.62 4.39
CA ARG A 118 7.39 -5.45 5.70
C ARG A 118 8.71 -4.70 5.60
N LEU A 119 9.50 -4.97 4.55
CA LEU A 119 10.81 -4.34 4.39
C LEU A 119 10.65 -2.88 3.93
N ALA A 120 9.75 -2.59 2.99
CA ALA A 120 9.42 -1.22 2.61
C ALA A 120 8.90 -0.38 3.79
N ILE A 121 8.12 -0.97 4.72
CA ILE A 121 7.71 -0.30 5.97
C ILE A 121 8.92 0.03 6.86
N ARG A 122 9.89 -0.88 7.00
CA ARG A 122 11.12 -0.64 7.77
C ARG A 122 11.96 0.48 7.13
N PHE A 123 12.11 0.45 5.81
CA PHE A 123 12.79 1.51 5.06
C PHE A 123 12.10 2.86 5.24
N PHE A 124 10.77 2.92 5.13
CA PHE A 124 10.00 4.14 5.38
C PHE A 124 10.25 4.66 6.79
N ASN A 125 10.19 3.79 7.79
CA ASN A 125 10.38 4.19 9.19
C ASN A 125 11.81 4.63 9.49
N ARG A 126 12.82 4.06 8.81
CA ARG A 126 14.22 4.52 8.90
C ARG A 126 14.38 5.88 8.21
N ALA A 127 13.87 6.03 6.99
CA ALA A 127 13.86 7.30 6.26
C ALA A 127 13.16 8.42 7.05
N ALA A 128 12.07 8.07 7.73
CA ALA A 128 11.32 8.98 8.59
C ALA A 128 12.10 9.53 9.78
N ALA A 129 13.21 8.88 10.18
CA ALA A 129 14.08 9.37 11.24
C ALA A 129 15.02 10.49 10.76
N MET A 130 15.29 10.57 9.45
CA MET A 130 16.27 11.51 8.86
C MET A 130 15.67 12.53 7.89
N ALA A 131 14.43 12.35 7.43
CA ALA A 131 13.83 13.22 6.43
C ALA A 131 12.40 13.60 6.75
N ASN A 132 11.99 14.79 6.32
CA ASN A 132 10.60 15.23 6.36
C ASN A 132 9.82 14.85 5.12
N THR A 133 10.47 14.52 4.01
CA THR A 133 9.81 14.07 2.78
C THR A 133 10.39 12.73 2.34
N ILE A 134 9.51 11.78 2.03
CA ILE A 134 9.85 10.42 1.60
C ILE A 134 9.06 10.14 0.32
N ALA A 135 9.76 9.72 -0.73
CA ALA A 135 9.17 9.46 -2.04
C ALA A 135 9.59 8.08 -2.55
N PHE A 136 8.73 7.08 -2.38
CA PHE A 136 9.08 5.68 -2.67
C PHE A 136 8.21 5.08 -3.75
N VAL A 137 8.84 4.26 -4.60
CA VAL A 137 8.14 3.22 -5.34
C VAL A 137 7.73 2.14 -4.35
N VAL A 138 6.45 1.82 -4.28
CA VAL A 138 5.89 0.82 -3.36
C VAL A 138 4.79 0.01 -4.03
N PRO A 139 4.50 -1.22 -3.57
CA PRO A 139 3.35 -1.99 -4.03
C PRO A 139 2.05 -1.27 -3.67
N VAL A 140 0.99 -1.38 -4.49
CA VAL A 140 -0.30 -0.71 -4.20
C VAL A 140 -0.94 -1.12 -2.85
N GLN A 141 -0.49 -2.22 -2.24
CA GLN A 141 -0.89 -2.62 -0.89
C GLN A 141 -0.48 -1.57 0.16
N PHE A 142 0.47 -0.68 -0.14
CA PHE A 142 0.85 0.42 0.73
C PHE A 142 -0.31 1.38 1.02
N ARG A 143 -1.34 1.46 0.14
CA ARG A 143 -2.57 2.25 0.35
C ARG A 143 -3.41 1.79 1.55
N LYS A 144 -3.20 0.56 2.05
CA LYS A 144 -4.07 -0.07 3.05
C LYS A 144 -3.79 0.47 4.45
N TYR A 145 -4.84 0.61 5.26
CA TYR A 145 -4.71 0.97 6.68
C TYR A 145 -3.77 0.04 7.46
N SER A 146 -3.75 -1.26 7.10
CA SER A 146 -2.83 -2.22 7.71
C SER A 146 -1.35 -1.88 7.50
N VAL A 147 -1.01 -1.11 6.47
CA VAL A 147 0.33 -0.55 6.26
C VAL A 147 0.44 0.80 6.99
N HIS A 148 -0.49 1.73 6.76
CA HIS A 148 -0.42 3.09 7.32
C HIS A 148 -0.30 3.14 8.85
N LYS A 149 -0.92 2.18 9.57
CA LYS A 149 -0.83 2.07 11.03
C LYS A 149 0.57 1.71 11.53
N ASN A 150 1.43 1.16 10.67
CA ASN A 150 2.81 0.78 10.97
C ASN A 150 3.83 1.80 10.47
N LEU A 151 3.41 2.83 9.73
CA LEU A 151 4.29 3.92 9.29
C LEU A 151 4.46 4.95 10.41
N ARG A 152 5.64 5.59 10.48
CA ARG A 152 5.95 6.63 11.46
C ARG A 152 4.82 7.67 11.52
N PRO A 153 4.33 8.04 12.72
CA PRO A 153 3.33 9.11 12.85
C PRO A 153 3.84 10.45 12.31
N GLY A 154 2.90 11.36 12.05
CA GLY A 154 3.20 12.74 11.60
C GLY A 154 3.29 12.90 10.08
N PHE A 155 3.66 11.86 9.32
CA PHE A 155 3.61 11.92 7.86
C PHE A 155 2.19 11.94 7.32
N ARG A 156 1.99 12.71 6.26
CA ARG A 156 0.81 12.78 5.39
C ARG A 156 1.15 12.16 4.04
N TRP A 157 0.22 11.43 3.44
CA TRP A 157 0.38 10.94 2.06
C TRP A 157 -0.24 11.96 1.12
N ILE A 158 0.59 12.68 0.36
CA ILE A 158 0.16 13.91 -0.31
C ILE A 158 0.05 13.78 -1.83
N ALA A 159 0.78 12.83 -2.42
CA ALA A 159 0.77 12.65 -3.87
C ALA A 159 1.08 11.20 -4.24
N THR A 160 0.58 10.76 -5.39
CA THR A 160 0.93 9.46 -5.96
C THR A 160 0.93 9.47 -7.48
N LEU A 161 1.83 8.68 -8.08
CA LEU A 161 1.92 8.42 -9.51
C LEU A 161 1.80 6.90 -9.73
N GLU A 162 0.79 6.49 -10.50
CA GLU A 162 0.64 5.09 -10.92
C GLU A 162 1.76 4.70 -11.89
N LEU A 163 2.34 3.50 -11.69
CA LEU A 163 3.40 2.99 -12.54
C LEU A 163 2.88 1.85 -13.41
N GLU A 164 2.65 2.16 -14.68
CA GLU A 164 2.23 1.19 -15.68
C GLU A 164 3.30 0.09 -15.89
N ALA A 165 2.84 -1.15 -16.06
CA ALA A 165 3.71 -2.28 -16.38
C ALA A 165 4.11 -2.28 -17.86
N PRO A 166 5.35 -2.70 -18.21
CA PRO A 166 6.39 -3.20 -17.32
C PRO A 166 7.36 -2.10 -16.83
N ALA A 167 7.28 -1.77 -15.53
CA ALA A 167 8.09 -0.72 -14.90
C ALA A 167 9.49 -1.20 -14.41
N PHE A 168 9.68 -2.51 -14.29
CA PHE A 168 10.85 -3.12 -13.67
C PHE A 168 11.47 -4.19 -14.56
N TYR A 169 12.70 -4.59 -14.21
CA TYR A 169 13.37 -5.76 -14.76
C TYR A 169 14.10 -6.52 -13.66
N THR A 170 14.33 -7.81 -13.88
CA THR A 170 15.28 -8.64 -13.14
C THR A 170 16.34 -9.15 -14.13
N PRO A 171 17.43 -9.79 -13.68
CA PRO A 171 18.40 -10.41 -14.60
C PRO A 171 17.76 -11.44 -15.55
N ASP A 172 16.66 -12.08 -15.11
CA ASP A 172 15.99 -13.15 -15.86
C ASP A 172 14.73 -12.67 -16.60
N GLU A 173 14.13 -11.53 -16.22
CA GLU A 173 12.88 -11.02 -16.77
C GLU A 173 12.95 -9.50 -17.06
N PRO A 174 13.13 -9.08 -18.34
CA PRO A 174 13.27 -7.67 -18.70
C PRO A 174 11.98 -6.85 -18.53
N ASP A 175 10.83 -7.52 -18.47
CA ASP A 175 9.51 -6.93 -18.36
C ASP A 175 8.76 -7.39 -17.11
N TYR A 176 9.46 -7.38 -15.97
CA TYR A 176 8.93 -7.82 -14.69
C TYR A 176 7.71 -6.99 -14.28
N ARG A 177 6.57 -7.67 -14.14
CA ARG A 177 5.28 -7.03 -13.86
C ARG A 177 4.99 -7.00 -12.37
N LEU A 178 4.91 -5.80 -11.82
CA LEU A 178 4.50 -5.58 -10.44
C LEU A 178 3.65 -4.33 -10.33
N ASN A 179 2.46 -4.48 -9.74
CA ASN A 179 1.55 -3.37 -9.54
C ASN A 179 2.08 -2.48 -8.42
N THR A 180 2.67 -1.37 -8.82
CA THR A 180 3.35 -0.42 -7.94
C THR A 180 2.89 1.00 -8.26
N GLU A 181 3.17 1.88 -7.33
CA GLU A 181 2.98 3.30 -7.48
C GLU A 181 4.14 4.01 -6.80
N PHE A 182 4.43 5.22 -7.25
CA PHE A 182 5.32 6.14 -6.57
C PHE A 182 4.47 6.99 -5.61
N GLN A 183 4.79 6.98 -4.33
CA GLN A 183 4.07 7.75 -3.31
C GLN A 183 4.98 8.81 -2.70
N VAL A 184 4.47 10.03 -2.55
CA VAL A 184 5.15 11.12 -1.84
C VAL A 184 4.46 11.36 -0.50
N TRP A 185 5.26 11.30 0.56
CA TRP A 185 4.84 11.50 1.93
C TRP A 185 5.63 12.66 2.54
N THR A 186 4.97 13.53 3.31
CA THR A 186 5.67 14.62 4.00
C THR A 186 5.15 14.89 5.41
N ARG A 187 6.01 15.42 6.28
CA ARG A 187 5.65 16.06 7.57
C ARG A 187 5.45 17.56 7.43
N GLU A 188 5.81 18.13 6.29
CA GLU A 188 5.61 19.54 6.03
C GLU A 188 4.12 19.87 6.03
N GLY A 189 3.76 20.99 6.67
CA GLY A 189 2.36 21.40 6.82
C GLY A 189 1.93 22.47 5.81
N ASN A 190 2.88 23.12 5.14
CA ASN A 190 2.67 24.32 4.33
C ASN A 190 2.51 23.98 2.85
N HIS A 191 1.41 23.30 2.51
CA HIS A 191 1.06 22.88 1.16
C HIS A 191 -0.46 22.71 1.03
N ASP A 192 -0.95 22.65 -0.21
CA ASP A 192 -2.40 22.56 -0.49
C ASP A 192 -2.89 21.12 -0.78
N PHE A 193 -1.99 20.12 -0.70
CA PHE A 193 -2.36 18.71 -0.90
C PHE A 193 -3.28 18.14 0.20
N GLU A 194 -4.23 17.30 -0.22
CA GLU A 194 -5.02 16.45 0.67
C GLU A 194 -4.15 15.37 1.34
N ASP A 195 -4.43 15.07 2.62
CA ASP A 195 -3.80 13.93 3.30
C ASP A 195 -4.58 12.65 3.05
N MET A 196 -4.06 11.80 2.15
CA MET A 196 -4.63 10.49 1.83
C MET A 196 -4.31 9.42 2.89
N ARG A 197 -3.56 9.74 3.95
CA ARG A 197 -3.21 8.77 4.99
C ARG A 197 -4.44 8.36 5.81
N LEU A 198 -4.82 7.09 5.69
CA LEU A 198 -5.78 6.44 6.58
C LEU A 198 -5.28 6.40 8.04
N ARG A 199 -5.99 7.10 8.94
CA ARG A 199 -5.67 7.18 10.39
C ARG A 199 -6.50 6.24 11.26
N SER A 200 -7.58 5.68 10.71
CA SER A 200 -8.45 4.72 11.36
C SER A 200 -8.73 3.55 10.41
N PRO A 201 -9.01 2.35 10.96
CA PRO A 201 -9.44 1.24 10.11
C PRO A 201 -10.73 1.62 9.38
N PRO A 202 -10.89 1.21 8.11
CA PRO A 202 -12.16 1.41 7.43
C PRO A 202 -13.27 0.64 8.15
N ALA A 203 -14.49 1.17 8.11
CA ALA A 203 -15.65 0.51 8.70
C ALA A 203 -15.91 -0.82 7.98
N ILE A 204 -16.03 -1.91 8.75
CA ILE A 204 -16.34 -3.27 8.25
C ILE A 204 -17.71 -3.78 8.72
N ARG A 205 -18.49 -2.88 9.33
CA ARG A 205 -19.85 -3.09 9.85
C ARG A 205 -20.66 -1.83 9.57
N HIS A 206 -21.97 -1.99 9.46
CA HIS A 206 -22.93 -0.90 9.33
C HIS A 206 -24.15 -1.20 10.20
N ALA A 207 -24.86 -0.18 10.69
CA ALA A 207 -26.02 -0.38 11.56
C ALA A 207 -27.21 -1.02 10.82
N ASP A 208 -27.31 -0.76 9.52
CA ASP A 208 -28.45 -1.17 8.71
C ASP A 208 -28.45 -2.67 8.36
N PHE A 209 -27.30 -3.35 8.38
CA PHE A 209 -27.20 -4.74 7.93
C PHE A 209 -26.04 -5.50 8.59
N GLU A 210 -26.21 -6.81 8.67
CA GLU A 210 -25.17 -7.75 9.05
C GLU A 210 -24.51 -8.36 7.81
N MET A 211 -23.23 -8.72 7.95
CA MET A 211 -22.53 -9.45 6.90
C MET A 211 -21.48 -10.41 7.45
N TRP A 212 -21.43 -11.61 6.88
CA TRP A 212 -20.50 -12.68 7.25
C TRP A 212 -19.64 -13.07 6.06
N GLN A 213 -18.38 -13.42 6.30
CA GLN A 213 -17.41 -13.68 5.23
C GLN A 213 -16.85 -15.09 5.36
N TYR A 214 -17.03 -15.89 4.31
CA TYR A 214 -16.44 -17.21 4.16
C TYR A 214 -15.14 -17.12 3.35
N ASN A 215 -14.02 -17.51 3.96
CA ASN A 215 -12.69 -17.44 3.33
C ASN A 215 -12.16 -18.81 2.87
N ASN A 216 -13.05 -19.77 2.57
CA ASN A 216 -12.65 -21.13 2.19
C ASN A 216 -11.69 -21.75 3.23
N THR A 217 -12.09 -21.72 4.50
CA THR A 217 -11.37 -22.39 5.59
C THR A 217 -12.36 -23.21 6.42
N PRO A 218 -11.94 -24.36 6.98
CA PRO A 218 -12.83 -25.20 7.78
C PRO A 218 -13.52 -24.43 8.92
N GLY A 219 -12.76 -23.57 9.63
CA GLY A 219 -13.30 -22.77 10.73
C GLY A 219 -14.27 -21.65 10.32
N ALA A 220 -14.34 -21.31 9.02
CA ALA A 220 -15.28 -20.32 8.51
C ALA A 220 -16.63 -20.93 8.10
N LEU A 221 -16.79 -22.26 8.07
CA LEU A 221 -18.03 -22.91 7.61
C LEU A 221 -19.27 -22.46 8.42
N LYS A 222 -19.10 -22.14 9.69
CA LYS A 222 -20.14 -21.61 10.59
C LYS A 222 -20.86 -20.36 10.07
N VAL A 223 -20.27 -19.64 9.11
CA VAL A 223 -20.94 -18.46 8.53
C VAL A 223 -22.24 -18.81 7.80
N PHE A 224 -22.37 -20.06 7.35
CA PHE A 224 -23.57 -20.55 6.67
C PHE A 224 -24.67 -21.00 7.65
N ASP A 225 -24.42 -20.97 8.95
CA ASP A 225 -25.43 -21.24 9.99
C ASP A 225 -26.27 -19.99 10.31
N HIS A 226 -25.86 -18.82 9.81
CA HIS A 226 -26.62 -17.58 9.94
C HIS A 226 -27.82 -17.55 9.00
N ASP A 227 -28.91 -16.93 9.44
CA ASP A 227 -29.98 -16.50 8.54
C ASP A 227 -29.49 -15.31 7.70
N PHE A 228 -29.58 -15.42 6.38
CA PHE A 228 -29.12 -14.42 5.42
C PHE A 228 -30.11 -14.27 4.26
N ASP A 229 -30.23 -13.07 3.72
CA ASP A 229 -31.15 -12.79 2.61
C ASP A 229 -30.53 -13.16 1.25
N PHE A 230 -29.23 -12.86 1.08
CA PHE A 230 -28.48 -13.29 -0.10
C PHE A 230 -26.97 -13.36 0.15
N ALA A 231 -26.25 -14.06 -0.73
CA ALA A 231 -24.80 -14.19 -0.72
C ALA A 231 -24.22 -13.90 -2.10
N VAL A 232 -22.99 -13.35 -2.12
CA VAL A 232 -22.24 -12.99 -3.33
C VAL A 232 -20.84 -13.59 -3.26
N PRO A 233 -20.31 -14.17 -4.35
CA PRO A 233 -18.91 -14.59 -4.38
C PRO A 233 -18.02 -13.35 -4.23
N ARG A 234 -16.94 -13.45 -3.45
CA ARG A 234 -16.13 -12.28 -3.06
C ARG A 234 -14.72 -12.23 -3.65
N GLN A 235 -14.24 -13.32 -4.24
CA GLN A 235 -12.89 -13.41 -4.81
C GLN A 235 -12.79 -14.38 -5.98
N GLY A 236 -11.94 -14.04 -6.94
CA GLY A 236 -11.64 -14.85 -8.11
C GLY A 236 -12.35 -14.35 -9.35
N TYR A 237 -12.13 -15.01 -10.47
CA TYR A 237 -12.88 -14.79 -11.71
C TYR A 237 -14.25 -15.47 -11.59
N GLN A 238 -15.19 -14.76 -10.97
CA GLN A 238 -16.53 -15.23 -10.66
C GLN A 238 -17.57 -14.30 -11.31
N ASP A 239 -18.80 -14.79 -11.43
CA ASP A 239 -19.94 -13.93 -11.72
C ASP A 239 -20.39 -13.23 -10.43
N TYR A 240 -20.11 -11.93 -10.35
CA TYR A 240 -20.45 -11.06 -9.22
C TYR A 240 -21.90 -10.56 -9.24
N SER A 241 -22.67 -10.88 -10.28
CA SER A 241 -24.11 -10.59 -10.33
C SER A 241 -24.94 -11.61 -9.51
N ARG A 242 -24.34 -12.75 -9.14
CA ARG A 242 -24.98 -13.79 -8.32
C ARG A 242 -25.54 -13.23 -7.02
N ARG A 243 -26.71 -13.75 -6.64
CA ARG A 243 -27.43 -13.47 -5.39
C ARG A 243 -27.99 -14.79 -4.87
N GLU A 244 -27.13 -15.60 -4.25
CA GLU A 244 -27.56 -16.90 -3.73
C GLU A 244 -28.36 -16.71 -2.46
N THR A 245 -29.58 -17.24 -2.41
CA THR A 245 -30.48 -17.10 -1.24
C THR A 245 -30.46 -18.33 -0.32
N SER A 246 -29.61 -19.31 -0.62
CA SER A 246 -29.52 -20.56 0.14
C SER A 246 -28.09 -21.08 0.22
N ALA A 247 -27.76 -21.66 1.37
CA ALA A 247 -26.40 -22.05 1.74
C ALA A 247 -25.86 -23.21 0.88
N ASP A 248 -26.73 -24.08 0.39
CA ASP A 248 -26.44 -25.20 -0.51
C ASP A 248 -25.93 -24.74 -1.90
N ARG A 249 -26.33 -23.55 -2.35
CA ARG A 249 -25.86 -22.95 -3.62
C ARG A 249 -24.53 -22.22 -3.51
N CYS A 250 -24.03 -22.05 -2.28
CA CYS A 250 -22.76 -21.38 -2.05
C CYS A 250 -21.60 -22.40 -2.07
N GLU A 251 -20.90 -22.52 -3.19
CA GLU A 251 -19.82 -23.53 -3.31
C GLU A 251 -18.72 -23.32 -2.26
N ARG A 252 -18.40 -24.36 -1.48
CA ARG A 252 -17.42 -24.29 -0.37
C ARG A 252 -15.96 -24.17 -0.82
N THR A 253 -15.70 -24.39 -2.11
CA THR A 253 -14.41 -24.13 -2.76
C THR A 253 -14.23 -22.66 -3.13
N LYS A 254 -15.29 -21.84 -3.06
CA LYS A 254 -15.29 -20.41 -3.34
C LYS A 254 -15.34 -19.61 -2.05
N GLN A 255 -15.04 -18.32 -2.13
CA GLN A 255 -15.19 -17.39 -1.01
C GLN A 255 -16.45 -16.56 -1.18
N TRP A 256 -17.15 -16.30 -0.08
CA TRP A 256 -18.47 -15.67 -0.06
C TRP A 256 -18.56 -14.53 0.93
N ILE A 257 -19.41 -13.55 0.64
CA ILE A 257 -19.99 -12.66 1.66
C ILE A 257 -21.50 -12.85 1.66
N LEU A 258 -22.05 -13.12 2.85
CA LEU A 258 -23.47 -13.31 3.12
C LEU A 258 -23.99 -12.02 3.76
N PHE A 259 -25.21 -11.62 3.41
CA PHE A 259 -25.83 -10.38 3.86
C PHE A 259 -27.19 -10.62 4.52
N LYS A 260 -27.46 -9.93 5.63
CA LYS A 260 -28.78 -9.86 6.26
C LYS A 260 -29.15 -8.40 6.47
N ALA A 261 -30.20 -7.95 5.79
CA ALA A 261 -30.70 -6.59 5.88
C ALA A 261 -31.58 -6.42 7.13
N GLY A 262 -31.48 -5.24 7.78
CA GLY A 262 -32.37 -4.90 8.89
C GLY A 262 -33.79 -4.50 8.47
N THR A 263 -34.00 -4.12 7.21
CA THR A 263 -35.31 -3.74 6.66
C THR A 263 -35.40 -4.05 5.16
N PRO A 264 -36.61 -4.11 4.56
CA PRO A 264 -36.78 -4.28 3.11
C PRO A 264 -36.08 -3.21 2.27
N ALA A 265 -36.14 -1.94 2.68
CA ALA A 265 -35.47 -0.85 1.96
C ALA A 265 -33.93 -1.00 1.98
N VAL A 266 -33.38 -1.54 3.07
CA VAL A 266 -31.95 -1.86 3.16
C VAL A 266 -31.60 -3.02 2.22
N LEU A 267 -32.46 -4.03 2.14
CA LEU A 267 -32.27 -5.17 1.24
C LEU A 267 -32.25 -4.70 -0.21
N ASP A 268 -33.19 -3.86 -0.63
CA ASP A 268 -33.25 -3.30 -1.98
C ASP A 268 -31.96 -2.54 -2.33
N ARG A 269 -31.45 -1.73 -1.40
CA ARG A 269 -30.19 -0.99 -1.57
C ARG A 269 -28.98 -1.93 -1.68
N LEU A 270 -28.93 -3.00 -0.87
CA LEU A 270 -27.85 -3.99 -0.96
C LEU A 270 -27.90 -4.76 -2.28
N LEU A 271 -29.11 -5.09 -2.76
CA LEU A 271 -29.30 -5.79 -4.03
C LEU A 271 -28.93 -4.92 -5.24
N SER A 272 -29.16 -3.60 -5.16
CA SER A 272 -28.81 -2.63 -6.20
C SER A 272 -27.32 -2.35 -6.34
N MET A 273 -26.48 -2.85 -5.43
CA MET A 273 -25.03 -2.69 -5.51
C MET A 273 -24.45 -3.42 -6.73
N ASP A 274 -23.58 -2.73 -7.47
CA ASP A 274 -22.79 -3.33 -8.54
C ASP A 274 -21.51 -3.98 -7.96
N PHE A 275 -21.66 -5.23 -7.51
CA PHE A 275 -20.53 -6.01 -7.00
C PHE A 275 -19.50 -6.36 -8.08
N ALA A 276 -19.87 -6.33 -9.37
CA ALA A 276 -18.92 -6.56 -10.44
C ALA A 276 -17.95 -5.37 -10.53
N ALA A 277 -18.45 -4.14 -10.55
CA ALA A 277 -17.63 -2.93 -10.46
C ALA A 277 -16.81 -2.91 -9.15
N LEU A 278 -17.44 -3.24 -8.01
CA LEU A 278 -16.76 -3.28 -6.71
C LEU A 278 -15.56 -4.25 -6.69
N SER A 279 -15.66 -5.36 -7.42
CA SER A 279 -14.63 -6.40 -7.49
C SER A 279 -13.35 -5.95 -8.22
N GLN A 280 -13.42 -4.91 -9.05
CA GLN A 280 -12.29 -4.43 -9.86
C GLN A 280 -11.32 -3.52 -9.10
N ASN A 281 -11.64 -3.17 -7.84
CA ASN A 281 -10.81 -2.29 -7.02
C ASN A 281 -9.51 -2.94 -6.49
N ASN A 282 -9.32 -4.25 -6.70
CA ASN A 282 -8.12 -5.00 -6.29
C ASN A 282 -7.24 -5.36 -7.50
N THR A 283 -5.93 -5.38 -7.29
CA THR A 283 -4.94 -5.29 -8.38
C THR A 283 -4.56 -6.57 -9.13
N ILE A 284 -4.81 -7.76 -8.60
CA ILE A 284 -4.33 -9.03 -9.23
C ILE A 284 -5.46 -10.04 -9.43
N THR A 285 -6.35 -10.15 -8.45
CA THR A 285 -7.49 -11.06 -8.53
C THR A 285 -8.73 -10.25 -8.19
N PRO A 286 -9.77 -10.27 -9.06
CA PRO A 286 -11.02 -9.59 -8.77
C PRO A 286 -11.56 -10.03 -7.41
N GLY A 287 -12.13 -9.08 -6.69
CA GLY A 287 -12.80 -9.32 -5.43
C GLY A 287 -12.93 -8.06 -4.59
N PHE A 288 -13.68 -8.19 -3.50
CA PHE A 288 -13.93 -7.10 -2.55
C PHE A 288 -14.01 -7.67 -1.13
N GLY A 289 -13.87 -6.81 -0.12
CA GLY A 289 -14.03 -7.12 1.29
C GLY A 289 -15.16 -6.32 1.95
N LYS A 290 -15.40 -6.59 3.24
CA LYS A 290 -16.46 -5.91 4.01
C LYS A 290 -16.34 -4.37 3.99
N ALA A 291 -15.12 -3.84 4.02
CA ALA A 291 -14.90 -2.40 3.98
C ALA A 291 -15.37 -1.76 2.66
N ASP A 292 -15.15 -2.45 1.54
CA ASP A 292 -15.58 -2.00 0.22
C ASP A 292 -17.11 -1.96 0.15
N VAL A 293 -17.77 -2.99 0.72
CA VAL A 293 -19.24 -3.03 0.82
C VAL A 293 -19.77 -1.84 1.62
N VAL A 294 -19.26 -1.61 2.84
CA VAL A 294 -19.74 -0.50 3.68
C VAL A 294 -19.52 0.84 2.98
N LYS A 295 -18.36 1.05 2.36
CA LYS A 295 -18.06 2.29 1.62
C LYS A 295 -19.06 2.52 0.49
N GLU A 296 -19.35 1.48 -0.30
CA GLU A 296 -20.26 1.57 -1.44
C GLU A 296 -21.71 1.75 -1.00
N TYR A 297 -22.14 1.02 0.02
CA TYR A 297 -23.48 1.17 0.60
C TYR A 297 -23.75 2.61 1.08
N VAL A 298 -22.79 3.21 1.79
CA VAL A 298 -22.88 4.61 2.25
C VAL A 298 -22.88 5.58 1.07
N ARG A 299 -22.14 5.30 -0.01
CA ARG A 299 -22.13 6.11 -1.23
C ARG A 299 -23.53 6.15 -1.88
N ILE A 300 -24.15 4.99 -2.06
CA ILE A 300 -25.49 4.86 -2.63
C ILE A 300 -26.54 5.56 -1.75
N ALA A 301 -26.52 5.32 -0.44
CA ALA A 301 -27.45 5.95 0.50
C ALA A 301 -27.37 7.50 0.47
N ARG A 302 -26.17 8.07 0.30
CA ARG A 302 -25.98 9.52 0.14
C ARG A 302 -26.57 10.05 -1.17
N GLN A 303 -26.45 9.29 -2.26
CA GLN A 303 -27.01 9.68 -3.56
C GLN A 303 -28.54 9.67 -3.56
N GLU A 304 -29.15 8.65 -2.95
CA GLU A 304 -30.61 8.56 -2.78
C GLU A 304 -31.15 9.75 -1.96
N ASN A 305 -30.49 10.08 -0.85
CA ASN A 305 -30.89 11.21 -0.01
C ASN A 305 -30.75 12.54 -0.76
N GLY A 306 -29.64 12.74 -1.48
CA GLY A 306 -29.42 13.94 -2.28
C GLY A 306 -30.44 14.11 -3.42
N ALA A 307 -30.84 13.02 -4.08
CA ALA A 307 -31.89 13.03 -5.09
C ALA A 307 -33.26 13.38 -4.49
N ASN A 308 -33.60 12.81 -3.33
CA ASN A 308 -34.85 13.10 -2.62
C ASN A 308 -34.96 14.55 -2.15
N LEU A 309 -33.84 15.19 -1.79
CA LEU A 309 -33.80 16.63 -1.44
C LEU A 309 -34.04 17.53 -2.67
N ARG A 310 -33.54 17.15 -3.86
CA ARG A 310 -33.73 17.91 -5.10
C ARG A 310 -35.13 17.80 -5.70
N LEU A 311 -35.87 16.73 -5.38
CA LEU A 311 -37.26 16.55 -5.82
C LEU A 311 -38.27 17.26 -4.91
N ARG A 312 -37.83 17.78 -3.75
CA ARG A 312 -38.66 18.47 -2.75
C ARG A 312 -38.43 19.98 -2.67
N GLY A 313 -37.50 20.53 -3.45
CA GLY A 313 -37.23 21.97 -3.55
C GLY A 313 -37.54 22.47 -4.95
#